data_AF-A0A231GTJ8-F1
#
_entry.id   AF-A0A231GTJ8-F1
#
_cell.length_a   1.000
_cell.length_b   1.000
_cell.length_c   1.000
_cell.angle_alpha   90.00
_cell.angle_beta   90.00
_cell.angle_gamma   90.00
#
_symmetry.space_group_name_H-M   'P 1'
#
loop_
_entity.id
_entity.type
_entity.pdbx_description
1 polymer ?
#
loop_
_entity_poly.entity_id
_entity_poly.type
_entity_poly.pdbx_seq_one_letter_code
_entity_poly.pdbx_strand_id
1 'polypeptide(L)'
;MHIAPIARAAAKVIRVRAIRLLAPTIVRRRNGKAIAAAVDCGALVTVTGHLAALGASEDTMRRYGSHAGKKIAAAHRARTGRAPLRIWTVAANGHPIRVYAYSPADPALSEGLRAYPRTAHLIAAA
;
A
#
# COMPACT_ATOMS: atom_id res chain seq x y z
N MET A 1 34.78 14.26 -26.57
CA MET A 1 34.88 13.54 -25.27
C MET A 1 33.47 13.34 -24.67
N HIS A 2 32.74 12.30 -25.10
CA HIS A 2 31.34 12.03 -24.73
C HIS A 2 31.22 11.14 -23.47
N ILE A 3 31.76 11.60 -22.32
CA ILE A 3 31.75 10.83 -21.06
C ILE A 3 30.49 11.09 -20.21
N ALA A 4 29.77 12.18 -20.48
CA ALA A 4 28.60 12.61 -19.71
C ALA A 4 27.41 11.60 -19.63
N PRO A 5 27.05 10.82 -20.66
CA PRO A 5 25.86 9.96 -20.59
C PRO A 5 26.06 8.70 -19.74
N ILE A 6 27.26 8.10 -19.77
CA ILE A 6 27.58 6.88 -19.00
C ILE A 6 27.57 7.20 -17.49
N ALA A 7 28.17 8.32 -17.08
CA ALA A 7 28.17 8.77 -15.69
C ALA A 7 26.75 9.04 -15.17
N ARG A 8 25.87 9.63 -15.99
CA ARG A 8 24.45 9.85 -15.63
C ARG A 8 23.68 8.54 -15.49
N ALA A 9 23.91 7.58 -16.39
CA ALA A 9 23.27 6.27 -16.32
C ALA A 9 23.70 5.51 -15.05
N ALA A 10 24.99 5.48 -14.74
CA ALA A 10 25.52 4.87 -13.52
C ALA A 10 24.96 5.53 -12.26
N ALA A 11 24.94 6.87 -12.20
CA ALA A 11 24.37 7.61 -11.08
C ALA A 11 22.86 7.30 -10.88
N LYS A 12 22.10 7.14 -11.97
CA LYS A 12 20.68 6.73 -11.91
C LYS A 12 20.53 5.35 -11.30
N VAL A 13 21.33 4.38 -11.72
CA VAL A 13 21.30 3.00 -11.18
C VAL A 13 21.64 3.00 -9.68
N ILE A 14 22.70 3.69 -9.29
CA ILE A 14 23.11 3.82 -7.88
C ILE A 14 21.99 4.44 -7.05
N ARG A 15 21.37 5.52 -7.54
CA ARG A 15 20.25 6.19 -6.85
C ARG A 15 19.06 5.26 -6.66
N VAL A 16 18.65 4.53 -7.70
CA VAL A 16 17.55 3.57 -7.59
C VAL A 16 17.86 2.49 -6.57
N ARG A 17 19.08 1.93 -6.59
CA ARG A 17 19.52 0.93 -5.62
C ARG A 17 19.52 1.48 -4.19
N ALA A 18 20.07 2.68 -3.98
CA ALA A 18 20.10 3.33 -2.68
C ALA A 18 18.70 3.58 -2.12
N ILE A 19 17.77 4.09 -2.93
CA ILE A 19 16.37 4.30 -2.51
C ILE A 19 15.74 2.98 -2.07
N ARG A 20 15.90 1.91 -2.85
CA ARG A 20 15.33 0.59 -2.53
C ARG A 20 15.86 0.04 -1.21
N LEU A 21 17.17 0.15 -0.98
CA LEU A 21 17.80 -0.32 0.25
C LEU A 21 17.37 0.49 1.48
N LEU A 22 17.19 1.80 1.33
CA LEU A 22 16.82 2.69 2.43
C LEU A 22 15.31 2.76 2.69
N ALA A 23 14.46 2.36 1.73
CA ALA A 23 13.02 2.52 1.81
C ALA A 23 12.37 1.91 3.06
N PRO A 24 12.70 0.68 3.50
CA PRO A 24 12.12 0.11 4.73
C PRO A 24 12.44 0.94 5.97
N THR A 25 13.69 1.39 6.11
CA THR A 25 14.12 2.24 7.23
C THR A 25 13.44 3.61 7.19
N ILE A 26 13.32 4.22 6.01
CA ILE A 26 12.59 5.50 5.82
C ILE A 26 11.13 5.33 6.23
N VAL A 27 10.46 4.28 5.76
CA VAL A 27 9.06 3.99 6.08
C VAL A 27 8.87 3.80 7.58
N ARG A 28 9.69 2.95 8.21
CA ARG A 28 9.62 2.69 9.66
C ARG A 28 9.81 3.98 10.46
N ARG A 29 10.79 4.81 10.09
CA ARG A 29 11.03 6.11 10.73
C ARG A 29 9.87 7.08 10.53
N ARG A 30 9.30 7.16 9.32
CA ARG A 30 8.18 8.06 8.99
C ARG A 30 6.87 7.66 9.66
N ASN A 31 6.64 6.38 9.89
CA ASN A 31 5.47 5.87 10.63
C ASN A 31 5.62 6.08 12.14
N GLY A 32 6.85 6.09 12.66
CA GLY A 32 7.10 6.10 14.10
C GLY A 32 6.81 4.74 14.76
N LYS A 33 7.16 4.62 16.04
CA LYS A 33 7.15 3.32 16.75
C LYS A 33 5.74 2.70 16.83
N ALA A 34 4.72 3.49 17.16
CA ALA A 34 3.36 2.98 17.37
C ALA A 34 2.72 2.45 16.08
N ILE A 35 2.78 3.20 14.98
CA ILE A 35 2.23 2.75 13.69
C ILE A 35 3.04 1.57 13.15
N ALA A 36 4.37 1.61 13.26
CA ALA A 36 5.20 0.48 12.84
C ALA A 36 4.82 -0.80 13.60
N ALA A 37 4.72 -0.74 14.94
CA ALA A 37 4.29 -1.88 15.75
C ALA A 37 2.88 -2.37 15.39
N ALA A 38 1.94 -1.45 15.16
CA ALA A 38 0.57 -1.80 14.77
C ALA A 38 0.50 -2.48 13.39
N VAL A 39 1.37 -2.11 12.44
CA VAL A 39 1.48 -2.80 11.16
C VAL A 39 2.16 -4.16 11.33
N ASP A 40 3.24 -4.23 12.11
CA ASP A 40 4.02 -5.45 12.34
C ASP A 40 3.18 -6.53 13.05
N CYS A 41 2.28 -6.15 13.98
CA CYS A 41 1.37 -7.09 14.66
C CYS A 41 0.03 -7.29 13.94
N GLY A 42 -0.16 -6.69 12.76
CA GLY A 42 -1.39 -6.83 11.98
C GLY A 42 -2.60 -6.05 12.52
N ALA A 43 -2.45 -5.20 13.55
CA ALA A 43 -3.51 -4.31 14.02
C ALA A 43 -3.87 -3.20 13.01
N LEU A 44 -2.97 -2.91 12.06
CA LEU A 44 -3.23 -2.05 10.90
C LEU A 44 -2.84 -2.77 9.62
N VAL A 45 -3.75 -2.76 8.64
CA VAL A 45 -3.53 -3.31 7.31
C VAL A 45 -3.69 -2.26 6.22
N THR A 46 -2.86 -2.36 5.18
CA THR A 46 -3.07 -1.63 3.94
C THR A 46 -4.02 -2.40 3.02
N VAL A 47 -4.62 -1.73 2.04
CA VAL A 47 -5.50 -2.39 1.06
C VAL A 47 -4.78 -3.54 0.34
N THR A 48 -3.53 -3.33 -0.07
CA THR A 48 -2.73 -4.37 -0.72
C THR A 48 -2.43 -5.53 0.22
N GLY A 49 -2.07 -5.25 1.48
CA GLY A 49 -1.85 -6.29 2.49
C GLY A 49 -3.11 -7.12 2.76
N HIS A 50 -4.26 -6.47 2.83
CA HIS A 50 -5.54 -7.16 3.01
C HIS A 50 -5.95 -7.97 1.77
N LEU A 51 -5.74 -7.45 0.56
CA LEU A 51 -5.95 -8.20 -0.69
C LEU A 51 -5.05 -9.44 -0.78
N ALA A 52 -3.77 -9.32 -0.40
CA ALA A 52 -2.85 -10.45 -0.34
C ALA A 52 -3.34 -11.52 0.63
N ALA A 53 -3.83 -11.13 1.82
CA ALA A 53 -4.38 -12.05 2.81
C ALA A 53 -5.64 -12.79 2.30
N LEU A 54 -6.41 -12.16 1.40
CA LEU A 54 -7.56 -12.77 0.72
C LEU A 54 -7.17 -13.61 -0.52
N GLY A 55 -5.87 -13.80 -0.79
CA GLY A 55 -5.40 -14.61 -1.91
C GLY A 55 -5.37 -13.88 -3.26
N ALA A 56 -5.45 -12.55 -3.29
CA ALA A 56 -5.31 -11.80 -4.54
C ALA A 56 -3.91 -11.99 -5.16
N SER A 57 -3.88 -12.24 -6.47
CA SER A 57 -2.60 -12.32 -7.20
C SER A 57 -1.86 -10.98 -7.21
N GLU A 58 -0.54 -11.02 -7.42
CA GLU A 58 0.27 -9.80 -7.55
C GLU A 58 -0.21 -8.89 -8.70
N ASP A 59 -0.62 -9.48 -9.84
CA ASP A 59 -1.15 -8.72 -10.97
C ASP A 59 -2.47 -8.02 -10.60
N THR A 60 -3.37 -8.71 -9.90
CA THR A 60 -4.61 -8.13 -9.38
C THR A 60 -4.30 -6.96 -8.45
N MET A 61 -3.43 -7.15 -7.47
CA MET A 61 -3.05 -6.10 -6.54
C MET A 61 -2.44 -4.87 -7.24
N ARG A 62 -1.56 -5.09 -8.22
CA ARG A 62 -0.91 -4.03 -8.98
C ARG A 62 -1.90 -3.23 -9.84
N ARG A 63 -2.79 -3.90 -10.57
CA ARG A 63 -3.73 -3.25 -11.49
C ARG A 63 -4.90 -2.60 -10.76
N TYR A 64 -5.37 -3.24 -9.68
CA TYR A 64 -6.69 -2.97 -9.13
C TYR A 64 -6.67 -2.48 -7.67
N GLY A 65 -5.54 -2.61 -6.95
CA GLY A 65 -5.43 -2.23 -5.55
C GLY A 65 -5.77 -0.76 -5.27
N SER A 66 -5.35 0.17 -6.14
CA SER A 66 -5.70 1.59 -5.99
C SER A 66 -7.18 1.87 -6.26
N HIS A 67 -7.81 1.15 -7.18
CA HIS A 67 -9.23 1.31 -7.48
C HIS A 67 -10.10 0.76 -6.34
N ALA A 68 -9.76 -0.43 -5.84
CA ALA A 68 -10.36 -1.01 -4.64
C ALA A 68 -10.21 -0.06 -3.44
N GLY A 69 -9.01 0.48 -3.23
CA GLY A 69 -8.73 1.41 -2.13
C GLY A 69 -9.56 2.70 -2.17
N LYS A 70 -9.94 3.20 -3.35
CA LYS A 70 -10.86 4.35 -3.47
C LYS A 70 -12.26 3.99 -2.96
N LYS A 71 -12.75 2.78 -3.26
CA LYS A 71 -14.07 2.31 -2.80
C LYS A 71 -14.08 2.08 -1.29
N ILE A 72 -13.04 1.45 -0.74
CA ILE A 72 -12.86 1.27 0.70
C ILE A 72 -12.80 2.62 1.42
N ALA A 73 -12.03 3.58 0.92
CA ALA A 73 -11.93 4.90 1.54
C ALA A 73 -13.26 5.67 1.48
N ALA A 74 -14.07 5.46 0.44
CA ALA A 74 -15.42 6.03 0.35
C ALA A 74 -16.36 5.40 1.39
N ALA A 75 -16.38 4.07 1.50
CA ALA A 75 -17.16 3.34 2.51
C ALA A 75 -16.78 3.76 3.93
N HIS A 76 -15.48 3.87 4.22
CA HIS A 76 -15.02 4.33 5.54
C HIS A 76 -15.51 5.74 5.86
N ARG A 77 -15.40 6.69 4.90
CA ARG A 77 -15.91 8.06 5.10
C ARG A 77 -17.41 8.10 5.32
N ALA A 78 -18.18 7.31 4.58
CA ALA A 78 -19.63 7.23 4.74
C ALA A 78 -20.01 6.74 6.14
N ARG A 79 -19.23 5.82 6.72
CA ARG A 79 -19.47 5.25 8.05
C ARG A 79 -18.99 6.13 9.21
N THR A 80 -17.83 6.77 9.07
CA THR A 80 -17.17 7.45 10.20
C THR A 80 -17.21 8.98 10.10
N GLY A 81 -17.62 9.52 8.95
CA GLY A 81 -17.52 10.95 8.65
C GLY A 81 -16.09 11.48 8.50
N ARG A 82 -15.08 10.61 8.52
CA ARG A 82 -13.65 10.98 8.54
C ARG A 82 -12.84 10.22 7.50
N ALA A 83 -11.69 10.78 7.10
CA ALA A 83 -10.76 10.07 6.24
C ALA A 83 -10.01 8.96 7.01
N PRO A 84 -9.68 7.83 6.35
CA PRO A 84 -8.89 6.78 6.99
C PRO A 84 -7.47 7.26 7.35
N LEU A 85 -6.83 6.54 8.28
CA LEU A 85 -5.44 6.78 8.65
C LEU A 85 -4.51 6.63 7.44
N ARG A 86 -3.55 7.55 7.29
CA ARG A 86 -2.53 7.47 6.23
C ARG A 86 -1.19 7.08 6.82
N ILE A 87 -0.64 5.97 6.35
CA ILE A 87 0.68 5.47 6.73
C ILE A 87 1.63 5.47 5.54
N TRP A 88 2.93 5.37 5.81
CA TRP A 88 3.95 5.10 4.81
C TRP A 88 4.11 3.59 4.59
N THR A 89 4.32 3.19 3.35
CA THR A 89 4.69 1.83 2.95
C THR A 89 5.66 1.87 1.78
N VAL A 90 6.22 0.73 1.38
CA VAL A 90 7.07 0.60 0.20
C VAL A 90 6.22 0.09 -0.95
N ALA A 91 6.13 0.86 -2.03
CA ALA A 91 5.47 0.45 -3.26
C ALA A 91 6.24 -0.70 -3.95
N ALA A 92 5.60 -1.40 -4.89
CA ALA A 92 6.23 -2.48 -5.65
C ALA A 92 7.49 -2.04 -6.44
N ASN A 93 7.59 -0.75 -6.81
CA ASN A 93 8.78 -0.20 -7.46
C ASN A 93 9.92 0.15 -6.49
N GLY A 94 9.71 -0.06 -5.18
CA GLY A 94 10.67 0.18 -4.11
C GLY A 94 10.67 1.60 -3.54
N HIS A 95 9.70 2.44 -3.93
CA HIS A 95 9.59 3.81 -3.43
C HIS A 95 8.70 3.90 -2.19
N PRO A 96 9.07 4.69 -1.17
CA PRO A 96 8.16 5.03 -0.09
C PRO A 96 6.95 5.81 -0.61
N ILE A 97 5.75 5.36 -0.28
CA ILE A 97 4.48 6.00 -0.65
C ILE A 97 3.56 6.11 0.57
N ARG A 98 2.61 7.05 0.51
CA ARG A 98 1.54 7.15 1.52
C ARG A 98 0.27 6.47 1.04
N VAL A 99 -0.23 5.53 1.85
CA VAL A 99 -1.44 4.77 1.59
C VAL A 99 -2.40 4.87 2.78
N TYR A 100 -3.66 4.51 2.55
CA TYR A 100 -4.60 4.34 3.65
C TYR A 100 -4.38 3.01 4.37
N ALA A 101 -4.52 3.02 5.69
CA ALA A 101 -4.53 1.85 6.54
C ALA A 101 -5.81 1.80 7.37
N TYR A 102 -6.20 0.59 7.74
CA TYR A 102 -7.45 0.26 8.40
C TYR A 102 -7.19 -0.75 9.50
N SER A 103 -8.08 -0.81 10.48
CA SER A 103 -8.20 -2.02 11.30
C SER A 103 -8.61 -3.20 10.40
N PRO A 104 -8.06 -4.41 10.57
CA PRO A 104 -8.49 -5.59 9.82
C PRO A 104 -9.99 -5.88 9.95
N ALA A 105 -10.59 -5.47 11.07
CA ALA A 105 -12.01 -5.64 11.36
C ALA A 105 -12.88 -4.47 10.85
N ASP A 106 -12.31 -3.47 10.16
CA ASP A 106 -13.07 -2.34 9.65
C ASP A 106 -14.05 -2.81 8.55
N PRO A 107 -15.38 -2.67 8.75
CA PRO A 107 -16.37 -3.11 7.76
C PRO A 107 -16.24 -2.40 6.41
N ALA A 108 -15.58 -1.24 6.34
CA ALA A 108 -15.31 -0.55 5.09
C ALA A 108 -14.44 -1.37 4.13
N LEU A 109 -13.60 -2.29 4.64
CA LEU A 109 -12.80 -3.19 3.80
C LEU A 109 -13.70 -4.11 2.99
N SER A 110 -14.60 -4.85 3.63
CA SER A 110 -15.50 -5.79 2.95
C SER A 110 -16.53 -5.07 2.08
N GLU A 111 -17.09 -3.95 2.55
CA GLU A 111 -18.04 -3.12 1.78
C GLU A 111 -17.38 -2.56 0.51
N GLY A 112 -16.21 -1.94 0.65
CA GLY A 112 -15.49 -1.35 -0.47
C GLY A 112 -15.01 -2.38 -1.49
N LEU A 113 -14.58 -3.56 -1.04
CA LEU A 113 -14.17 -4.65 -1.93
C LEU A 113 -15.35 -5.27 -2.67
N ARG A 114 -16.50 -5.43 -2.01
CA ARG A 114 -17.75 -5.89 -2.64
C ARG A 114 -18.27 -4.91 -3.69
N ALA A 115 -18.11 -3.61 -3.45
CA ALA A 115 -18.52 -2.55 -4.37
C ALA A 115 -17.64 -2.43 -5.63
N TYR A 116 -16.53 -3.18 -5.71
CA TYR A 116 -15.65 -3.16 -6.86
C TYR A 116 -15.62 -4.53 -7.58
N PRO A 117 -16.18 -4.64 -8.81
CA PRO A 117 -16.37 -5.93 -9.48
C PRO A 117 -15.10 -6.78 -9.63
N ARG A 118 -13.94 -6.13 -9.80
CA ARG A 118 -12.66 -6.83 -9.97
C ARG A 118 -12.11 -7.45 -8.69
N THR A 119 -12.66 -7.12 -7.52
CA THR A 119 -12.27 -7.67 -6.22
C THR A 119 -13.42 -8.31 -5.45
N ALA A 120 -14.66 -8.16 -5.92
CA ALA A 120 -15.84 -8.66 -5.21
C ALA A 120 -15.82 -10.18 -4.97
N HIS A 121 -15.28 -10.95 -5.93
CA HIS A 121 -15.13 -12.40 -5.81
C HIS A 121 -14.24 -12.84 -4.64
N LEU A 122 -13.29 -12.00 -4.20
CA LEU A 122 -12.39 -12.30 -3.09
C LEU A 122 -13.11 -12.29 -1.72
N ILE A 123 -14.25 -11.60 -1.63
CA ILE A 123 -15.08 -11.53 -0.41
C ILE A 123 -16.21 -12.55 -0.43
N ALA A 124 -16.59 -13.05 -1.61
CA ALA A 124 -17.60 -14.11 -1.71
C ALA A 124 -17.07 -15.48 -1.28
N ALA A 125 -15.75 -15.66 -1.26
CA ALA A 125 -15.06 -16.90 -0.92
C ALA A 125 -14.51 -16.94 0.52
N ALA A 126 -14.68 -15.87 1.30
CA ALA A 126 -14.18 -15.70 2.67
C ALA A 126 -15.34 -15.58 3.66
#